data_AF-A0A7L4QSN3-F1
#
_entry.id   AF-A0A7L4QSN3-F1
#
_cell.length_a   1.000
_cell.length_b   1.000
_cell.length_c   1.000
_cell.angle_alpha   90.00
_cell.angle_beta   90.00
_cell.angle_gamma   90.00
#
_symmetry.space_group_name_H-M   'P 1'
#
loop_
_entity.id
_entity.type
_entity.pdbx_description
1 polymer ?
#
loop_
_entity_poly.entity_id
_entity_poly.type
_entity_poly.pdbx_seq_one_letter_code
_entity_poly.pdbx_strand_id
1 'polypeptide(L)'
;MSYLVYVALFGAAVVFFLWLRDARIFYRTALPGYRKAAYRGILYGALALLGVAVTISSLELLGLGLILAALYLQGRETRERVWTSEGMLDRVLGKAPLNAPGTKGA
;
A
#
# COMPACT_ATOMS: atom_id res chain seq x y z
N MET A 1 -4.99 25.48 10.54
CA MET A 1 -4.64 24.19 9.92
C MET A 1 -3.23 24.30 9.37
N SER A 2 -2.28 23.55 9.93
CA SER A 2 -0.90 23.60 9.49
C SER A 2 -0.71 22.86 8.16
N TYR A 3 0.41 23.10 7.49
CA TYR A 3 0.76 22.37 6.28
C TYR A 3 0.94 20.86 6.52
N LEU A 4 1.25 20.45 7.76
CA LEU A 4 1.47 19.06 8.15
C LEU A 4 0.20 18.22 8.05
N VAL A 5 -0.97 18.82 8.26
CA VAL A 5 -2.26 18.13 8.08
C VAL A 5 -2.47 17.72 6.62
N TYR A 6 -2.10 18.57 5.66
CA TYR A 6 -2.19 18.22 4.23
C TYR A 6 -1.19 17.13 3.85
N VAL A 7 0.01 17.15 4.43
CA VAL A 7 1.01 16.08 4.23
C VAL A 7 0.50 14.76 4.81
N ALA A 8 -0.13 14.79 5.99
CA ALA A 8 -0.74 13.61 6.61
C ALA A 8 -1.86 13.04 5.73
N LEU A 9 -2.78 13.87 5.25
CA LEU A 9 -3.85 13.46 4.34
C LEU A 9 -3.30 12.86 3.04
N PHE A 10 -2.27 13.48 2.46
CA PHE A 10 -1.59 12.95 1.28
C PHE A 10 -0.94 11.59 1.55
N GLY A 11 -0.22 11.45 2.68
CA GLY A 11 0.40 10.20 3.07
C GLY A 11 -0.62 9.08 3.28
N ALA A 12 -1.75 9.37 3.91
CA ALA A 12 -2.85 8.41 4.06
C ALA A 12 -3.43 8.01 2.69
N ALA A 13 -3.65 8.96 1.79
CA ALA A 13 -4.09 8.68 0.43
C ALA A 13 -3.12 7.75 -0.32
N VAL A 14 -1.80 7.93 -0.15
CA VAL A 14 -0.78 7.04 -0.73
C VAL A 14 -0.86 5.63 -0.14
N VAL A 15 -1.05 5.48 1.17
CA VAL A 15 -1.24 4.15 1.82
C VAL A 15 -2.42 3.40 1.20
N PHE A 16 -3.56 4.09 1.04
CA PHE A 16 -4.74 3.51 0.41
C PHE A 16 -4.52 3.19 -1.07
N PHE A 17 -3.84 4.07 -1.81
CA PHE A 17 -3.51 3.83 -3.22
C PHE A 17 -2.65 2.58 -3.39
N LEU A 18 -1.60 2.43 -2.57
CA LEU A 18 -0.73 1.26 -2.58
C LEU A 18 -1.48 -0.02 -2.18
N TRP A 19 -2.40 0.07 -1.21
CA TRP A 19 -3.23 -1.06 -0.81
C TRP A 19 -4.19 -1.48 -1.94
N LEU A 20 -4.88 -0.53 -2.56
CA LEU A 20 -5.80 -0.81 -3.67
C LEU A 20 -5.06 -1.42 -4.88
N ARG A 21 -3.84 -0.94 -5.17
CA ARG A 21 -2.97 -1.51 -6.19
C ARG A 21 -2.65 -2.98 -5.88
N ASP A 22 -2.18 -3.27 -4.67
CA ASP A 22 -1.81 -4.62 -4.25
C ASP A 22 -3.03 -5.56 -4.22
N ALA A 23 -4.21 -5.06 -3.78
CA ALA A 23 -5.47 -5.79 -3.80
C ALA A 23 -5.96 -6.09 -5.22
N ARG A 24 -5.82 -5.15 -6.16
CA ARG A 24 -6.15 -5.36 -7.57
C ARG A 24 -5.25 -6.43 -8.20
N ILE A 25 -3.96 -6.43 -7.88
CA ILE A 25 -3.03 -7.47 -8.37
C ILE A 25 -3.45 -8.83 -7.80
N PHE A 26 -3.73 -8.92 -6.50
CA PHE A 26 -4.25 -10.15 -5.89
C PHE A 26 -5.51 -10.66 -6.58
N TYR A 27 -6.47 -9.77 -6.86
CA TYR A 27 -7.71 -10.14 -7.54
C TYR A 27 -7.48 -10.68 -8.96
N ARG A 28 -6.43 -10.22 -9.64
CA ARG A 28 -6.10 -10.64 -11.02
C ARG A 28 -5.18 -11.87 -11.10
N THR A 29 -4.28 -12.06 -10.14
CA THR A 29 -3.24 -13.10 -10.22
C THR A 29 -3.39 -14.21 -9.18
N ALA A 30 -4.24 -14.02 -8.16
CA ALA A 30 -4.45 -14.94 -7.04
C ALA A 30 -3.17 -15.37 -6.28
N LEU A 31 -2.06 -14.63 -6.43
CA LEU A 31 -0.78 -15.01 -5.85
C LEU A 31 -0.81 -14.93 -4.31
N PRO A 32 -0.27 -15.93 -3.60
CA PRO A 32 -0.33 -16.01 -2.15
C PRO A 32 0.44 -14.88 -1.45
N GLY A 33 1.54 -14.40 -2.05
CA GLY A 33 2.25 -13.21 -1.54
C GLY A 33 1.40 -11.94 -1.57
N TYR A 34 0.60 -11.74 -2.63
CA TYR A 34 -0.29 -10.58 -2.77
C TYR A 34 -1.52 -10.68 -1.88
N ARG A 35 -1.99 -11.90 -1.57
CA ARG A 35 -3.03 -12.12 -0.55
C ARG A 35 -2.59 -11.54 0.80
N LYS A 36 -1.40 -11.91 1.25
CA LYS A 36 -0.84 -11.45 2.53
C LYS A 36 -0.67 -9.93 2.57
N ALA A 37 -0.18 -9.35 1.47
CA ALA A 37 -0.05 -7.90 1.32
C ALA A 37 -1.42 -7.18 1.36
N ALA A 38 -2.45 -7.74 0.72
CA ALA A 38 -3.80 -7.16 0.73
C ALA A 38 -4.41 -7.16 2.14
N TYR A 39 -4.27 -8.24 2.91
CA TYR A 39 -4.73 -8.27 4.31
C TYR A 39 -3.94 -7.33 5.21
N ARG A 40 -2.61 -7.31 5.10
CA ARG A 40 -1.75 -6.41 5.90
C ARG A 40 -1.97 -4.94 5.54
N GLY A 41 -2.29 -4.63 4.29
CA GLY A 41 -2.58 -3.27 3.86
C GLY A 41 -3.85 -2.68 4.49
N ILE A 42 -4.81 -3.50 4.93
CA ILE A 42 -5.94 -3.02 5.75
C ILE A 42 -5.43 -2.51 7.10
N LEU A 43 -4.51 -3.25 7.73
CA LEU A 43 -3.92 -2.86 9.02
C LEU A 43 -3.08 -1.58 8.88
N TYR A 44 -2.31 -1.44 7.79
CA TYR A 44 -1.57 -0.21 7.50
C TYR A 44 -2.50 0.96 7.16
N GLY A 45 -3.61 0.71 6.45
CA GLY A 45 -4.65 1.72 6.21
C GLY A 45 -5.31 2.20 7.49
N ALA A 46 -5.62 1.30 8.42
CA ALA A 46 -6.13 1.65 9.75
C ALA A 46 -5.11 2.48 10.55
N LEU A 47 -3.82 2.11 10.49
CA LEU A 47 -2.75 2.88 11.13
C LEU A 47 -2.60 4.28 10.52
N ALA A 48 -2.75 4.42 9.20
CA ALA A 48 -2.73 5.71 8.52
C ALA A 48 -3.93 6.59 8.90
N LEU A 49 -5.14 6.01 9.00
CA LEU A 49 -6.33 6.71 9.50
C LEU A 49 -6.16 7.18 10.95
N LEU A 50 -5.58 6.33 11.80
CA LEU A 50 -5.21 6.69 13.17
C LEU A 50 -4.25 7.87 13.17
N GLY A 51 -3.21 7.82 12.33
CA GLY A 51 -2.26 8.93 12.18
C GLY A 51 -2.92 10.24 11.77
N VAL A 52 -3.88 10.21 10.84
CA VAL A 52 -4.66 11.40 10.45
C VAL A 52 -5.49 11.93 11.63
N ALA A 53 -6.18 11.05 12.37
CA ALA A 53 -6.98 11.45 13.52
C ALA A 53 -6.12 12.10 14.62
N VAL A 54 -4.92 11.56 14.87
CA VAL A 54 -3.94 12.11 15.82
C VAL A 54 -3.38 13.45 15.34
N THR A 55 -3.08 13.59 14.04
CA THR A 55 -2.63 14.85 13.46
C THR A 55 -3.67 15.96 13.63
N ILE A 56 -4.96 15.65 13.46
CA ILE A 56 -6.06 16.62 13.66
C ILE A 56 -6.23 16.99 15.14
N SER A 57 -5.89 16.08 16.07
CA SER A 57 -5.98 16.26 17.53
C SER A 57 -4.80 17.05 18.13
N SER A 58 -4.13 17.89 17.34
CA SER A 58 -2.99 18.74 17.74
C SER A 58 -1.67 18.00 18.02
N LEU A 59 -1.56 16.69 17.72
CA LEU A 59 -0.32 15.92 17.82
C LEU A 59 0.29 15.66 16.43
N GLU A 60 0.57 16.75 15.71
CA GLU A 60 0.88 16.72 14.27
C GLU A 60 2.09 15.84 13.93
N LEU A 61 3.22 15.97 14.65
CA LEU A 61 4.41 15.15 14.44
C LEU A 61 4.18 13.67 14.71
N LEU A 62 3.40 13.34 15.74
CA LEU A 62 3.13 11.95 16.10
C LEU A 62 2.23 11.30 15.05
N GLY A 63 1.17 11.99 14.61
CA GLY A 63 0.29 11.50 13.56
C GLY A 63 1.01 11.33 12.22
N LEU A 64 1.92 12.25 11.86
CA LEU A 64 2.82 12.09 10.71
C LEU A 64 3.74 10.89 10.87
N GLY A 65 4.34 10.71 12.05
CA GLY A 65 5.18 9.56 12.37
C GLY A 65 4.44 8.23 12.16
N LEU A 66 3.17 8.16 12.56
CA LEU A 66 2.33 6.97 12.35
C LEU A 66 2.05 6.70 10.87
N ILE A 67 1.78 7.73 10.07
CA ILE A 67 1.54 7.59 8.63
C ILE A 67 2.82 7.15 7.90
N LEU A 68 3.96 7.75 8.26
CA LEU A 68 5.26 7.35 7.71
C LEU A 68 5.63 5.93 8.13
N ALA A 69 5.33 5.53 9.37
CA ALA A 69 5.51 4.16 9.84
C ALA A 69 4.63 3.18 9.05
N ALA A 70 3.37 3.53 8.79
CA ALA A 70 2.47 2.73 7.96
C ALA A 70 3.05 2.53 6.55
N LEU A 71 3.53 3.61 5.91
CA LEU A 71 4.17 3.54 4.59
C LEU A 71 5.44 2.68 4.60
N TYR A 72 6.30 2.86 5.60
CA TYR A 72 7.54 2.09 5.74
C TYR A 72 7.25 0.59 5.89
N LEU A 73 6.31 0.21 6.75
CA LEU A 73 5.92 -1.18 6.95
C LEU A 73 5.26 -1.77 5.71
N GLN A 74 4.39 -1.02 5.03
CA GLN A 74 3.74 -1.45 3.79
C GLN A 74 4.75 -1.64 2.64
N GLY A 75 5.81 -0.84 2.61
CA GLY A 75 6.91 -0.96 1.65
C GLY A 75 7.81 -2.18 1.89
N ARG A 76 7.96 -2.60 3.15
CA ARG A 76 8.87 -3.70 3.53
C ARG A 76 8.34 -5.10 3.25
N GLU A 77 7.09 -5.24 2.83
CA GLU A 77 6.47 -6.53 2.56
C GLU A 77 7.14 -7.21 1.36
N THR A 78 7.71 -8.41 1.57
CA THR A 78 8.32 -9.22 0.52
C THR A 78 7.23 -9.80 -0.38
N ARG A 79 7.24 -9.39 -1.65
CA ARG A 79 6.28 -9.82 -2.67
C ARG A 79 6.99 -10.63 -3.74
N GLU A 80 6.28 -11.60 -4.31
CA GLU A 80 6.74 -12.32 -5.49
C GLU A 80 6.94 -11.34 -6.65
N ARG A 81 8.00 -11.59 -7.45
CA ARG A 81 8.35 -10.74 -8.57
C ARG A 81 7.42 -11.02 -9.75
N VAL A 82 6.33 -10.27 -9.85
CA VAL A 82 5.32 -10.41 -10.92
C VAL A 82 5.78 -9.77 -12.22
N TRP A 83 6.61 -8.73 -12.14
CA TRP A 83 7.06 -7.96 -13.30
C TRP A 83 8.49 -8.33 -13.70
N THR A 84 8.65 -8.83 -14.93
CA THR A 84 9.94 -9.17 -15.53
C THR A 84 10.41 -8.08 -16.51
N SER A 85 9.60 -7.69 -17.49
CA SER A 85 9.97 -6.73 -18.56
C SER A 85 9.07 -5.49 -18.70
N GLU A 86 8.03 -5.34 -17.87
CA GLU A 86 7.08 -4.22 -18.00
C GLU A 86 7.62 -2.88 -17.47
N GLY A 87 7.14 -1.79 -18.11
CA GLY A 87 7.54 -0.41 -17.85
C GLY A 87 7.13 0.10 -16.47
N MET A 88 7.80 1.18 -16.01
CA MET A 88 7.60 1.75 -14.68
C MET A 88 6.15 2.17 -14.41
N LEU A 89 5.45 2.71 -15.42
CA LEU A 89 4.05 3.14 -15.30
C LEU A 89 3.08 1.97 -15.13
N ASP A 90 3.35 0.84 -15.78
CA ASP A 90 2.52 -0.36 -15.65
C ASP A 90 2.64 -0.95 -14.24
N ARG A 91 3.83 -0.88 -13.64
CA ARG A 91 4.08 -1.25 -12.23
C ARG A 91 3.37 -0.33 -11.24
N VAL A 92 3.41 0.98 -11.47
CA VAL A 92 2.72 1.96 -10.62
C VAL A 92 1.21 1.75 -10.66
N LEU A 93 0.65 1.48 -11.84
CA LEU A 93 -0.78 1.22 -12.04
C LEU A 93 -1.21 -0.19 -11.58
N GLY A 94 -0.27 -1.05 -11.19
CA GLY A 94 -0.55 -2.43 -10.79
C GLY A 94 -1.13 -3.26 -11.93
N LYS A 95 -0.77 -2.95 -13.19
CA LYS A 95 -1.08 -3.85 -14.30
C LYS A 95 -0.22 -5.09 -14.10
N ALA A 96 -0.86 -6.20 -13.82
CA ALA A 96 -0.23 -7.50 -13.80
C ALA A 96 -0.77 -8.30 -15.00
N PRO A 97 0.08 -9.05 -15.72
CA PRO A 97 -0.37 -9.94 -16.78
C PRO A 97 -1.32 -10.99 -16.20
N LEU A 98 -2.38 -11.32 -16.95
CA LEU A 98 -3.46 -12.24 -16.55
C LEU A 98 -3.01 -13.70 -16.34
N ASN A 99 -1.72 -14.00 -16.44
CA ASN A 99 -1.10 -15.31 -16.19
C ASN A 99 0.39 -15.09 -15.86
N ALA A 100 0.69 -14.64 -14.64
CA ALA A 100 2.07 -14.64 -14.17
C ALA A 100 2.60 -16.10 -14.13
N PRO A 101 3.86 -16.36 -14.54
CA PRO A 101 4.44 -17.71 -14.56
C PRO A 101 4.48 -18.25 -13.12
N GLY A 102 3.47 -19.06 -12.80
CA GLY A 102 3.10 -19.47 -11.43
C GLY A 102 1.67 -20.01 -11.38
N THR A 103 0.82 -19.69 -12.36
CA THR A 103 -0.54 -20.23 -12.50
C THR A 103 -0.62 -21.63 -13.13
N LYS A 104 0.51 -22.32 -13.36
CA LYS A 104 0.52 -23.74 -13.75
C LYS A 104 1.06 -24.59 -12.60
N GLY A 105 0.15 -25.21 -11.86
CA GLY A 105 0.48 -26.32 -10.95
C GLY A 105 -0.01 -26.14 -9.52
N ALA A 106 -1.32 -26.33 -9.31
CA ALA A 106 -1.87 -26.98 -8.12
C ALA A 106 -3.17 -27.67 -8.54
#